data_AF-K1TPM0-F1
#
_entry.id   AF-K1TPM0-F1
#
_cell.length_a   1.000
_cell.length_b   1.000
_cell.length_c   1.000
_cell.angle_alpha   90.00
_cell.angle_beta   90.00
_cell.angle_gamma   90.00
#
_symmetry.space_group_name_H-M   'P 1'
#
loop_
_entity.id
_entity.type
_entity.pdbx_description
1 polymer ?
#
loop_
_entity_poly.entity_id
_entity_poly.type
_entity_poly.pdbx_seq_one_letter_code
_entity_poly.pdbx_strand_id
1 'polypeptide(L)' 'MMADSGARGSINQIRQLAGMRGLIANTSGTTIEIPIRANYREGLNILE' A
#
# COMPACT_ATOMS: atom_id res chain seq x y z
N MET A 1 -13.17 -3.35 13.50
CA MET A 1 -13.70 -4.70 13.75
C MET A 1 -12.65 -5.77 13.48
N MET A 2 -12.25 -6.10 12.23
CA MET A 2 -11.35 -7.25 11.98
C MET A 2 -9.88 -7.09 12.41
N ALA A 3 -9.24 -5.97 12.09
CA ALA A 3 -7.85 -5.73 12.50
C ALA A 3 -7.76 -5.24 13.96
N ASP A 4 -8.75 -4.47 14.39
CA ASP A 4 -8.86 -3.96 15.76
C ASP A 4 -9.10 -5.08 16.79
N SER A 5 -9.86 -6.11 16.42
CA SER A 5 -10.08 -7.30 17.26
C SER A 5 -8.97 -8.35 17.16
N GLY A 6 -7.91 -8.13 16.38
CA GLY A 6 -6.81 -9.07 16.18
C GLY A 6 -7.18 -10.35 15.41
N ALA A 7 -8.40 -10.45 14.86
CA ALA A 7 -8.88 -11.67 14.20
C ALA A 7 -8.23 -11.87 12.82
N ARG A 8 -8.08 -10.79 12.04
CA ARG A 8 -7.43 -10.81 10.71
C ARG A 8 -7.14 -9.40 10.21
N GLY A 9 -5.96 -9.22 9.62
CA GLY A 9 -5.54 -7.97 8.98
C GLY A 9 -4.61 -7.14 9.86
N SER A 10 -3.50 -6.67 9.26
CA SER A 10 -2.57 -5.72 9.88
C SER A 10 -2.94 -4.28 9.49
N ILE A 11 -2.58 -3.32 10.34
CA ILE A 11 -2.65 -1.87 10.04
C ILE A 11 -1.97 -1.57 8.69
N ASN A 12 -0.85 -2.23 8.39
CA ASN A 12 -0.14 -2.05 7.12
C ASN A 12 -0.96 -2.55 5.92
N GLN A 13 -1.69 -3.65 6.08
CA GLN A 13 -2.56 -4.19 5.02
C GLN A 13 -3.78 -3.29 4.81
N ILE A 14 -4.37 -2.78 5.89
CA ILE A 14 -5.47 -1.81 5.80
C ILE A 14 -5.02 -0.51 5.14
N ARG A 15 -3.80 -0.05 5.45
CA ARG A 15 -3.22 1.13 4.82
C ARG A 15 -3.07 0.96 3.32
N GLN A 16 -2.71 -0.22 2.81
CA GLN A 16 -2.66 -0.44 1.36
C GLN A 16 -4.04 -0.50 0.69
N LEU A 17 -5.07 -0.90 1.45
CA LEU A 17 -6.44 -1.00 0.94
C LEU A 17 -7.14 0.36 0.86
N ALA A 18 -6.91 1.25 1.83
CA ALA A 18 -7.67 2.49 1.99
C ALA A 18 -6.80 3.75 2.10
N GLY A 19 -5.48 3.62 1.99
CA GLY A 19 -4.53 4.72 2.04
C GLY A 19 -3.39 4.53 1.04
N MET A 20 -2.53 5.53 0.97
CA MET A 20 -1.39 5.54 0.05
C MET A 20 -0.48 4.30 0.23
N ARG A 21 -0.17 3.59 -0.87
CA ARG A 21 0.79 2.46 -0.86
C ARG A 21 2.22 2.92 -0.52
N GLY A 22 2.60 4.12 -0.95
CA GLY A 22 3.88 4.73 -0.61
C GLY A 22 5.01 4.39 -1.57
N LEU A 23 6.25 4.45 -1.09
CA LEU A 23 7.44 4.21 -1.90
C LEU A 23 7.64 2.71 -2.14
N ILE A 24 8.16 2.37 -3.32
CA ILE A 24 8.45 0.99 -3.74
C ILE A 24 9.96 0.85 -3.98
N ALA A 25 10.50 -0.33 -3.68
CA ALA A 25 11.86 -0.68 -4.06
C ALA A 25 11.87 -1.25 -5.48
N ASN A 26 12.80 -0.79 -6.32
CA ASN A 26 13.07 -1.40 -7.61
C ASN A 26 13.70 -2.80 -7.44
N THR A 27 13.89 -3.53 -8.54
CA THR A 27 14.51 -4.88 -8.51
C THR A 27 15.96 -4.88 -8.02
N SER A 28 16.62 -3.73 -8.00
CA SER A 28 17.96 -3.52 -7.43
C SER A 28 17.93 -3.16 -5.94
N GLY A 29 16.75 -3.07 -5.31
CA GLY A 29 16.57 -2.69 -3.92
C GLY A 29 16.66 -1.19 -3.64
N THR A 30 16.85 -0.35 -4.66
CA THR A 30 16.81 1.11 -4.53
C THR A 30 15.38 1.59 -4.38
N THR A 31 15.14 2.55 -3.49
CA THR A 31 13.82 3.15 -3.33
C THR A 31 13.52 4.07 -4.51
N ILE A 32 12.38 3.88 -5.15
CA ILE A 32 11.85 4.77 -6.17
C ILE A 32 11.29 6.00 -5.44
N GLU A 33 11.81 7.19 -5.75
CA GLU A 33 11.45 8.45 -5.07
C GLU A 33 10.02 8.94 -5.37
N ILE A 34 9.35 8.30 -6.33
CA ILE A 34 7.96 8.57 -6.71
C ILE A 34 7.05 7.62 -5.91
N PRO A 35 6.25 8.13 -4.95
CA PRO A 35 5.34 7.29 -4.19
C PRO A 35 4.09 6.94 -5.02
N ILE A 36 3.58 5.72 -4.87
CA ILE A 36 2.23 5.38 -5.32
C ILE A 36 1.24 6.04 -4.38
N ARG A 37 0.44 6.96 -4.90
CA ARG A 37 -0.54 7.75 -4.14
C ARG A 37 -1.86 7.02 -4.00
N ALA A 38 -2.21 6.22 -5.00
CA ALA A 38 -3.43 5.44 -5.04
C ALA A 38 -3.41 4.24 -4.06
N ASN A 39 -4.61 3.72 -3.81
CA ASN A 39 -4.84 2.53 -2.99
C ASN A 39 -5.65 1.48 -3.75
N TYR A 40 -5.74 0.25 -3.23
CA TYR A 40 -6.43 -0.83 -3.95
C TYR A 40 -7.93 -0.62 -4.13
N ARG A 41 -8.56 0.25 -3.33
CA ARG A 41 -9.97 0.62 -3.52
C ARG A 41 -10.15 1.62 -4.67
N GLU A 42 -9.19 2.51 -4.89
CA GLU A 42 -9.21 3.51 -5.96
C GLU A 42 -8.74 2.93 -7.31
N GLY A 43 -7.91 1.88 -7.27
CA GLY A 43 -7.29 1.28 -8.45
C GLY A 43 -5.94 1.91 -8.78
N LEU A 44 -5.03 1.11 -9.33
CA LEU A 44 -3.67 1.54 -9.69
C LEU A 44 -3.63 1.91 -11.17
N ASN A 45 -2.96 3.02 -11.49
CA ASN A 45 -2.75 3.43 -12.88
C ASN A 45 -1.57 2.66 -13.50
N ILE A 46 -1.37 2.70 -14.82
CA ILE A 46 -0.34 1.89 -15.52
C ILE A 46 1.09 2.17 -15.03
N LEU A 47 1.34 3.36 -14.48
CA LEU A 47 2.63 3.80 -13.96
C LEU A 47 2.77 3.62 -12.43
N GLU A 48 1.72 3.12 -11.76
CA GLU A 48 1.67 2.77 -10.32
C GLU A 48 1.53 1.26 -10.12
#